data_AF-A0A921IZ54-F1
#
_entry.id   AF-A0A921IZ54-F1
#
_cell.length_a   1.000
_cell.length_b   1.000
_cell.length_c   1.000
_cell.angle_alpha   90.00
_cell.angle_beta   90.00
_cell.angle_gamma   90.00
#
_symmetry.space_group_name_H-M   'P 1'
#
loop_
_entity.id
_entity.type
_entity.pdbx_description
1 polymer ?
#
loop_
_entity_poly.entity_id
_entity_poly.type
_entity_poly.pdbx_seq_one_letter_code
_entity_poly.pdbx_strand_id
1 'polypeptide(L)' 'MRGTTAPELEPISVSVPEATRLLGFRDSKSTLKLIHQGKIKARKTGRIFLVSYASLKRYVEG' A
#
# COMPACT_ATOMS: atom_id res chain seq x y z
N MET A 1 -10.57 30.25 -13.85
CA MET A 1 -9.31 29.47 -13.97
C MET A 1 -9.63 27.99 -13.74
N ARG A 2 -9.60 27.15 -14.78
CA ARG A 2 -9.62 25.69 -14.60
C ARG A 2 -8.17 25.27 -14.40
N GLY A 3 -7.79 24.93 -13.17
CA GLY A 3 -6.50 24.31 -12.92
C GLY A 3 -6.47 22.98 -13.67
N THR A 4 -5.50 22.79 -14.55
CA THR A 4 -5.19 21.48 -15.12
C THR A 4 -4.77 20.58 -13.95
N THR A 5 -5.69 19.81 -13.39
CA THR A 5 -5.37 18.73 -12.46
C THR A 5 -4.53 17.73 -13.23
N ALA A 6 -3.23 17.68 -12.92
CA ALA A 6 -2.38 16.58 -13.35
C ALA A 6 -3.09 15.26 -13.00
N PRO A 7 -3.05 14.24 -13.88
CA PRO A 7 -3.68 12.97 -13.59
C PRO A 7 -3.17 12.48 -12.24
N GLU A 8 -4.08 12.06 -11.36
CA GLU A 8 -3.75 11.53 -10.04
C GLU A 8 -2.91 10.27 -10.25
N LEU A 9 -1.59 10.41 -10.12
CA LEU A 9 -0.66 9.33 -10.45
C LEU A 9 -0.77 8.25 -9.38
N GLU A 10 -1.16 7.04 -9.80
CA GLU A 10 -1.17 5.90 -8.90
C GLU A 10 0.27 5.55 -8.45
N PRO A 11 0.51 5.41 -7.14
CA PRO A 11 1.84 5.08 -6.65
C PRO A 11 2.19 3.64 -7.03
N ILE A 12 3.46 3.40 -7.39
CA ILE A 12 3.98 2.03 -7.63
C ILE A 12 4.01 1.24 -6.31
N SER A 13 4.45 1.91 -5.24
CA SER A 13 4.53 1.36 -3.89
C SER A 13 4.28 2.42 -2.84
N VAL A 14 3.74 2.00 -1.70
CA VAL A 14 3.49 2.85 -0.54
C VAL A 14 4.23 2.32 0.70
N SER A 15 4.37 3.16 1.73
CA SER A 15 4.92 2.74 3.01
C SER A 15 3.93 1.86 3.78
N VAL A 16 4.39 1.17 4.84
CA VAL A 16 3.49 0.38 5.69
C VAL A 16 2.41 1.24 6.35
N PRO A 17 2.70 2.41 6.98
CA PRO A 17 1.66 3.26 7.53
C PRO A 17 0.62 3.71 6.50
N GLU A 18 1.06 4.02 5.28
CA GLU A 18 0.15 4.44 4.22
C GLU A 18 -0.70 3.27 3.72
N ALA A 19 -0.12 2.08 3.56
CA ALA A 19 -0.88 0.86 3.27
C ALA A 19 -1.91 0.55 4.37
N THR A 20 -1.55 0.73 5.64
CA THR A 20 -2.48 0.59 6.78
C THR A 20 -3.66 1.54 6.66
N ARG A 21 -3.38 2.82 6.35
CA ARG A 21 -4.41 3.84 6.13
C ARG A 21 -5.32 3.50 4.95
N LEU A 22 -4.74 3.13 3.81
CA LEU A 22 -5.47 2.81 2.58
C LEU A 22 -6.38 1.58 2.72
N LEU A 23 -5.93 0.57 3.49
CA LEU A 23 -6.74 -0.62 3.80
C LEU A 23 -7.80 -0.35 4.89
N GLY A 24 -7.79 0.82 5.52
CA GLY A 24 -8.71 1.15 6.63
C GLY A 24 -8.39 0.41 7.93
N PHE A 25 -7.16 -0.09 8.11
CA PHE A 25 -6.75 -0.76 9.33
C PHE A 25 -6.40 0.24 10.44
N ARG A 26 -6.65 -0.14 11.69
CA ARG A 26 -6.32 0.68 12.86
C ARG A 26 -4.84 0.61 13.24
N ASP A 27 -4.15 -0.45 12.84
CA ASP A 27 -2.79 -0.71 13.27
C ASP A 27 -1.92 -1.33 12.14
N SER A 28 -0.62 -1.02 12.18
CA SER A 28 0.31 -1.52 11.17
C SER A 28 0.68 -3.00 11.33
N LYS A 29 0.41 -3.64 12.48
CA LYS A 29 0.67 -5.08 12.66
C LYS A 29 -0.26 -5.89 11.76
N SER A 30 -1.50 -5.44 11.57
CA SER A 30 -2.45 -6.04 10.63
C SER A 30 -1.89 -6.05 9.20
N THR A 31 -1.37 -4.93 8.71
CA THR A 31 -0.72 -4.85 7.39
C THR A 31 0.54 -5.73 7.31
N LEU A 32 1.41 -5.67 8.33
CA LEU A 32 2.64 -6.49 8.37
C LEU A 32 2.33 -7.99 8.40
N LYS A 33 1.27 -8.41 9.10
CA LYS A 33 0.81 -9.79 9.13
C LYS A 33 0.42 -10.27 7.74
N LEU A 34 -0.29 -9.45 6.96
CA LEU A 34 -0.64 -9.78 5.57
C LEU A 34 0.57 -9.88 4.65
N ILE A 35 1.57 -9.02 4.84
CA ILE A 35 2.85 -9.08 4.13
C ILE A 35 3.57 -10.40 4.45
N HIS A 36 3.70 -10.74 5.73
CA HIS A 36 4.35 -11.99 6.15
C HIS A 36 3.58 -13.25 5.72
N GLN A 37 2.24 -13.18 5.65
CA GLN A 37 1.40 -14.24 5.10
C GLN A 37 1.47 -14.36 3.58
N GLY A 38 2.17 -13.44 2.89
CA GLY A 38 2.28 -13.41 1.43
C GLY A 38 1.01 -12.95 0.70
N LYS A 39 -0.01 -12.51 1.44
CA LYS A 39 -1.29 -11.99 0.92
C LYS A 39 -1.13 -10.63 0.26
N ILE A 40 -0.21 -9.82 0.76
CA ILE A 40 0.19 -8.54 0.16
C ILE A 40 1.66 -8.63 -0.23
N LYS A 41 1.98 -8.30 -1.48
CA LYS A 41 3.35 -8.24 -1.97
C LYS A 41 4.02 -6.96 -1.48
N ALA A 42 5.15 -7.12 -0.81
CA ALA A 42 6.01 -6.02 -0.40
C ALA A 42 7.49 -6.41 -0.56
N ARG A 43 8.34 -5.41 -0.78
CA ARG A 43 9.80 -5.57 -0.82
C ARG A 43 10.41 -4.94 0.42
N LYS A 44 11.22 -5.70 1.16
CA LYS A 44 12.00 -5.17 2.27
C LYS A 44 13.20 -4.40 1.70
N THR A 45 13.31 -3.13 2.07
CA THR A 45 14.43 -2.24 1.67
C THR A 45 14.99 -1.61 2.93
N GLY A 46 16.13 -2.13 3.41
CA GLY A 46 16.74 -1.71 4.67
C GLY A 46 15.79 -1.90 5.86
N ARG A 47 15.41 -0.78 6.50
CA ARG A 47 14.52 -0.77 7.67
C ARG A 47 13.04 -0.61 7.33
N ILE A 48 12.69 -0.43 6.06
CA ILE A 48 11.31 -0.20 5.62
C ILE A 48 10.81 -1.31 4.69
N PHE A 49 9.50 -1.37 4.51
CA PHE A 49 8.86 -2.15 3.44
C PHE A 49 8.26 -1.21 2.42
N LEU A 50 8.50 -1.51 1.15
CA LEU A 50 7.81 -0.94 0.00
C LEU A 50 6.66 -1.88 -0.36
N VAL A 51 5.44 -1.46 -0.04
CA VAL A 51 4.23 -2.26 -0.24
C VAL A 51 3.69 -1.98 -1.64
N SER A 52 3.52 -3.01 -2.47
CA SER A 52 3.01 -2.85 -3.83
C SER A 52 1.56 -2.36 -3.79
N TYR A 53 1.30 -1.19 -4.38
CA TYR A 53 -0.05 -0.63 -4.42
C TYR A 53 -1.01 -1.51 -5.24
N ALA A 54 -0.54 -2.05 -6.37
CA ALA A 54 -1.30 -3.02 -7.17
C ALA A 54 -1.68 -4.27 -6.37
N SER A 55 -0.80 -4.74 -5.49
CA SER A 55 -1.12 -5.87 -4.60
C SER A 55 -2.14 -5.52 -3.53
N LEU A 56 -2.19 -4.27 -3.06
CA LEU A 56 -3.21 -3.81 -2.12
C LEU A 56 -4.59 -3.82 -2.76
N LYS A 57 -4.71 -3.28 -3.98
CA LYS A 57 -5.97 -3.32 -4.74
C LYS A 57 -6.47 -4.74 -4.96
N ARG A 58 -5.61 -5.62 -5.49
CA ARG A 58 -5.93 -7.05 -5.67
C ARG A 58 -6.38 -7.72 -4.38
N TYR A 59 -5.74 -7.40 -3.25
CA TYR A 59 -6.14 -7.96 -1.96
C TYR A 59 -7.58 -7.58 -1.55
N VAL A 60 -8.04 -6.38 -1.91
CA VAL A 60 -9.39 -5.89 -1.61
C VAL A 60 -10.42 -6.40 -2.63
N GLU A 61 -10.04 -6.47 -3.91
CA GLU A 61 -10.92 -6.84 -5.01
C GLU A 61 -11.16 -8.36 -5.11
N GLY A 62 -10.27 -9.19 -4.58
CA GLY A 62 -10.34 -10.67 -4.62
C GLY A 62 -9.59 -11.29 -5.80
#